data_AF-A0AAW0M3B6-F1
#
_entry.id   AF-A0AAW0M3B6-F1
#
_cell.length_a   1.000
_cell.length_b   1.000
_cell.length_c   1.000
_cell.angle_alpha   90.00
_cell.angle_beta   90.00
_cell.angle_gamma   90.00
#
_symmetry.space_group_name_H-M   'P 1'
#
loop_
_entity.id
_entity.type
_entity.pdbx_description
1 polymer ?
#
loop_
_entity_poly.entity_id
_entity_poly.type
_entity_poly.pdbx_seq_one_letter_code
_entity_poly.pdbx_strand_id
1 'polypeptide(L)'
;MESKKSVQNLSKTIHSLLGLKARFTSTWVKSVCDIIRNLPPEGPSIELKSANLKTSDSSGNKDLDSAISKINDELAALTSNINQLNTQRRQVLDEFLDLKALDSSNVLLRLTDNKSKSYSFDKVFHPDEVFSEVEPVIKSALDGYNACIFAYGQTGTGKTFTMVRNILYHGLIYTFSGVITS
;
A
#
# COMPACT_ATOMS: atom_id res chain seq x y z
N MET A 1 -5.05 -30.80 19.28
CA MET A 1 -5.99 -31.33 18.26
C MET A 1 -6.47 -30.24 17.28
N GLU A 2 -5.65 -29.24 16.91
CA GLU A 2 -6.14 -28.06 16.15
C GLU A 2 -5.45 -27.73 14.81
N SER A 3 -4.35 -28.37 14.43
CA SER A 3 -3.67 -28.09 13.15
C SER A 3 -4.48 -28.47 11.89
N LYS A 4 -5.38 -29.47 11.99
CA LYS A 4 -6.23 -29.89 10.85
C LYS A 4 -7.23 -28.83 10.38
N LYS A 5 -7.59 -27.82 11.18
CA LYS A 5 -8.57 -26.79 10.79
C LYS A 5 -8.01 -25.80 9.76
N SER A 6 -6.73 -25.45 9.81
CA SER A 6 -6.12 -24.46 8.90
C SER A 6 -6.08 -24.96 7.44
N VAL A 7 -5.63 -26.20 7.22
CA VAL A 7 -5.55 -26.80 5.88
C VAL A 7 -6.95 -27.09 5.31
N GLN A 8 -7.90 -27.48 6.17
CA GLN A 8 -9.32 -27.65 5.78
C GLN A 8 -10.00 -26.31 5.45
N ASN A 9 -9.57 -25.21 6.06
CA ASN A 9 -10.04 -23.87 5.70
C ASN A 9 -9.46 -23.41 4.37
N LEU A 10 -8.21 -23.74 4.06
CA LEU A 10 -7.62 -23.41 2.77
C LEU A 10 -8.37 -24.12 1.62
N SER A 11 -8.71 -25.40 1.77
CA SER A 11 -9.47 -26.14 0.76
C SER A 11 -10.91 -25.62 0.60
N LYS A 12 -11.58 -25.24 1.70
CA LYS A 12 -12.90 -24.57 1.65
C LYS A 12 -12.84 -23.17 1.03
N THR A 13 -11.76 -22.43 1.27
CA THR A 13 -11.54 -21.10 0.67
C THR A 13 -11.25 -21.21 -0.82
N ILE A 14 -10.49 -22.22 -1.25
CA ILE A 14 -10.27 -22.51 -2.68
C ILE A 14 -11.60 -22.86 -3.36
N HIS A 15 -12.43 -23.70 -2.74
CA HIS A 15 -13.77 -24.00 -3.29
C HIS A 15 -14.70 -22.78 -3.33
N SER A 16 -14.57 -21.83 -2.39
CA SER A 16 -15.30 -20.56 -2.42
C SER A 16 -14.78 -19.60 -3.51
N LEU A 17 -13.49 -19.67 -3.82
CA LEU A 17 -12.85 -18.92 -4.92
C LEU A 17 -13.16 -19.51 -6.31
N LEU A 18 -13.63 -20.75 -6.41
CA LEU A 18 -14.11 -21.33 -7.68
C LEU A 18 -15.35 -20.60 -8.23
N GLY A 19 -16.02 -19.74 -7.44
CA GLY A 19 -17.03 -18.80 -7.93
C GLY A 19 -16.49 -17.71 -8.87
N LEU A 20 -15.16 -17.50 -8.92
CA LEU A 20 -14.48 -16.55 -9.80
C LEU A 20 -13.93 -17.19 -11.10
N LYS A 21 -14.53 -18.31 -11.54
CA LYS A 21 -14.03 -19.19 -12.63
C LYS A 21 -13.87 -18.55 -14.03
N ALA A 22 -14.21 -17.28 -14.22
CA ALA A 22 -14.16 -16.63 -15.53
C ALA A 22 -12.77 -16.12 -15.96
N ARG A 23 -11.77 -16.05 -15.07
CA ARG A 23 -10.49 -15.36 -15.37
C ARG A 23 -9.19 -16.10 -15.01
N PHE A 24 -9.24 -17.34 -14.56
CA PHE A 24 -8.03 -18.08 -14.19
C PHE A 24 -7.64 -19.08 -15.28
N THR A 25 -6.50 -18.85 -15.92
CA THR A 25 -5.92 -19.73 -16.95
C THR A 25 -5.49 -21.06 -16.32
N SER A 26 -5.52 -22.15 -17.11
CA SER A 26 -5.10 -23.50 -16.65
C SER A 26 -3.65 -23.54 -16.14
N THR A 27 -2.82 -22.59 -16.59
CA THR A 27 -1.45 -22.36 -16.13
C THR A 27 -1.36 -21.86 -14.70
N TRP A 28 -2.26 -20.96 -14.28
CA TRP A 28 -2.30 -20.45 -12.91
C TRP A 28 -2.70 -21.54 -11.92
N VAL A 29 -3.72 -22.34 -12.25
CA VAL A 29 -4.17 -23.45 -11.41
C VAL A 29 -3.09 -24.51 -11.24
N LYS A 30 -2.33 -24.83 -12.30
CA LYS A 30 -1.18 -25.75 -12.21
C LYS A 30 -0.10 -25.20 -11.27
N SER A 31 0.25 -23.93 -11.40
CA SER A 31 1.26 -23.28 -10.56
C SER A 31 0.88 -23.30 -9.08
N VAL A 32 -0.37 -23.01 -8.74
CA VAL A 32 -0.85 -23.05 -7.34
C VAL A 32 -0.84 -24.48 -6.79
N CYS A 33 -1.26 -25.47 -7.57
CA CYS A 33 -1.22 -26.87 -7.17
C CYS A 33 0.22 -27.35 -6.92
N ASP A 34 1.19 -26.89 -7.73
CA ASP A 34 2.59 -27.27 -7.57
C ASP A 34 3.23 -26.61 -6.34
N ILE A 35 2.84 -25.38 -6.01
CA ILE A 35 3.26 -24.71 -4.77
C ILE A 35 2.73 -25.46 -3.54
N ILE A 36 1.46 -25.85 -3.54
CA ILE A 36 0.85 -26.58 -2.41
C ILE A 36 1.49 -27.96 -2.23
N ARG A 37 1.85 -28.65 -3.33
CA ARG A 37 2.53 -29.95 -3.26
C ARG A 37 3.98 -29.85 -2.79
N ASN A 38 4.62 -28.69 -2.98
CA ASN A 38 6.01 -28.45 -2.58
C ASN A 38 6.13 -27.78 -1.20
N LEU A 39 5.02 -27.59 -0.47
CA LEU A 39 5.11 -27.15 0.92
C LEU A 39 5.61 -28.30 1.81
N PRO A 40 6.60 -28.07 2.68
CA PRO A 40 7.12 -29.10 3.57
C PRO A 40 6.05 -29.53 4.60
N PRO A 41 6.07 -30.79 5.07
CA PRO A 41 5.11 -31.25 6.07
C PRO A 41 5.38 -30.56 7.42
N GLU A 42 4.34 -29.95 7.98
CA GLU A 42 4.33 -29.19 9.24
C GLU A 42 5.11 -29.90 10.37
N GLY A 43 6.26 -29.32 10.76
CA GLY A 43 7.00 -29.59 11.99
C GLY A 43 6.49 -28.72 13.16
N PRO A 44 6.85 -29.05 14.41
CA PRO A 44 5.96 -28.93 15.56
C PRO A 44 5.76 -27.50 16.09
N SER A 45 4.54 -27.26 16.58
CA SER A 45 4.06 -26.04 17.24
C SER A 45 4.89 -25.70 18.48
N ILE A 46 5.52 -24.53 18.51
CA ILE A 46 6.18 -24.01 19.71
C ILE A 46 5.16 -23.19 20.49
N GLU A 47 4.66 -23.82 21.56
CA GLU A 47 3.88 -23.23 22.64
C GLU A 47 4.82 -22.38 23.51
N LEU A 48 4.45 -21.12 23.73
CA LEU A 48 5.22 -20.20 24.56
C LEU A 48 5.21 -20.70 26.02
N LYS A 49 6.35 -21.19 26.52
CA LYS A 49 6.61 -21.32 27.96
C LYS A 49 7.96 -20.74 28.34
N SER A 50 7.86 -19.71 29.16
CA SER A 50 8.89 -19.10 29.99
C SER A 50 9.65 -20.14 30.83
N ALA A 51 10.99 -20.13 30.76
CA ALA A 51 11.92 -20.16 31.90
C ALA A 51 13.34 -20.52 31.42
N ASN A 52 14.31 -19.74 31.88
CA ASN A 52 15.76 -19.93 31.70
C ASN A 52 16.24 -21.36 31.96
N LEU A 53 17.03 -21.92 31.03
CA LEU A 53 18.14 -22.79 31.36
C LEU A 53 19.23 -22.65 30.30
N LYS A 54 20.36 -22.08 30.71
CA LYS A 54 21.61 -22.08 29.95
C LYS A 54 22.11 -23.52 29.83
N THR A 55 22.25 -24.02 28.62
CA THR A 55 23.36 -24.90 28.23
C THR A 55 23.68 -24.68 26.76
N SER A 56 24.93 -24.28 26.54
CA SER A 56 25.65 -24.18 25.29
C SER A 56 25.39 -25.35 24.32
N ASP A 57 25.09 -25.02 23.07
CA ASP A 57 25.83 -25.54 21.91
C ASP A 57 25.72 -24.56 20.73
N SER A 58 26.88 -24.08 20.31
CA SER A 58 27.07 -23.16 19.19
C SER A 58 27.14 -23.93 17.87
N SER A 59 26.10 -23.81 17.04
CA SER A 59 26.17 -23.93 15.57
C SER A 59 24.82 -23.45 15.02
N GLY A 60 24.49 -22.17 15.12
CA GLY A 60 25.16 -21.14 14.33
C GLY A 60 24.87 -21.36 12.85
N ASN A 61 23.61 -21.27 12.42
CA ASN A 61 23.34 -21.13 10.99
C ASN A 61 23.65 -19.68 10.58
N LYS A 62 24.90 -19.26 10.84
CA LYS A 62 25.46 -17.95 10.48
C LYS A 62 25.30 -17.69 9.00
N ASP A 63 25.24 -18.74 8.20
CA ASP A 63 24.98 -18.72 6.78
C ASP A 63 23.55 -18.28 6.45
N LEU A 64 22.56 -18.70 7.25
CA LEU A 64 21.16 -18.28 7.11
C LEU A 64 20.96 -16.82 7.53
N ASP A 65 21.52 -16.40 8.66
CA ASP A 65 21.43 -15.01 9.12
C ASP A 65 22.19 -14.05 8.18
N SER A 66 23.32 -14.50 7.63
CA SER A 66 24.08 -13.79 6.59
C SER A 66 23.29 -13.69 5.28
N ALA A 67 22.59 -14.76 4.87
CA ALA A 67 21.73 -14.74 3.69
C ALA A 67 20.53 -13.80 3.87
N ILE A 68 19.89 -13.79 5.05
CA ILE A 68 18.79 -12.87 5.38
C ILE A 68 19.26 -11.42 5.35
N SER A 69 20.43 -11.11 5.93
CA SER A 69 21.01 -9.76 5.86
C SER A 69 21.25 -9.32 4.43
N LYS A 70 21.84 -10.19 3.59
CA LYS A 70 22.07 -9.88 2.16
C LYS A 70 20.78 -9.60 1.40
N ILE A 71 19.74 -10.40 1.62
CA ILE A 71 18.43 -10.17 0.99
C ILE A 71 17.85 -8.82 1.43
N ASN A 72 17.95 -8.48 2.71
CA ASN A 72 17.48 -7.18 3.21
C ASN A 72 18.26 -6.01 2.60
N ASP A 73 19.58 -6.14 2.47
CA ASP A 73 20.42 -5.12 1.83
C ASP A 73 20.07 -4.97 0.35
N GLU A 74 19.84 -6.07 -0.36
CA GLU A 74 19.40 -6.06 -1.76
C GLU A 74 18.01 -5.43 -1.91
N LEU A 75 17.07 -5.73 -1.01
CA LEU A 75 15.74 -5.10 -1.00
C LEU A 75 15.82 -3.60 -0.73
N ALA A 76 16.69 -3.17 0.19
CA ALA A 76 16.93 -1.76 0.47
C ALA A 76 17.53 -1.05 -0.77
N ALA A 77 18.51 -1.67 -1.42
CA ALA A 77 19.12 -1.15 -2.64
C ALA A 77 18.09 -1.06 -3.79
N LEU A 78 17.26 -2.09 -3.99
CA LEU A 78 16.23 -2.10 -5.02
C LEU A 78 15.16 -1.04 -4.75
N THR A 79 14.76 -0.89 -3.49
CA THR A 79 13.81 0.16 -3.08
C THR A 79 14.37 1.55 -3.37
N SER A 80 15.65 1.78 -3.08
CA SER A 80 16.34 3.02 -3.42
C SER A 80 16.34 3.28 -4.93
N ASN A 81 16.67 2.27 -5.75
CA ASN A 81 16.65 2.37 -7.21
C ASN A 81 15.24 2.70 -7.75
N ILE A 82 14.20 2.06 -7.22
CA ILE A 82 12.81 2.35 -7.60
C ILE A 82 12.46 3.80 -7.25
N ASN A 83 12.83 4.26 -6.06
CA ASN A 83 12.58 5.64 -5.65
C ASN A 83 13.33 6.64 -6.54
N GLN A 84 14.60 6.37 -6.86
CA GLN A 84 15.39 7.19 -7.79
C GLN A 84 14.75 7.24 -9.18
N LEU A 85 14.35 6.10 -9.74
CA LEU A 85 13.67 6.03 -11.04
C LEU A 85 12.34 6.81 -11.01
N ASN A 86 11.58 6.72 -9.92
CA ASN A 86 10.35 7.47 -9.76
C ASN A 86 10.58 8.98 -9.62
N THR A 87 11.70 9.41 -9.05
CA THR A 87 12.11 10.82 -9.02
C THR A 87 12.52 11.30 -10.41
N GLN A 88 13.33 10.52 -11.14
CA GLN A 88 13.73 10.86 -12.52
C GLN A 88 12.53 10.97 -13.46
N ARG A 89 11.58 10.02 -13.39
CA ARG A 89 10.34 10.07 -14.17
C ARG A 89 9.52 11.32 -13.87
N ARG A 90 9.47 11.75 -12.61
CA ARG A 90 8.79 12.98 -12.21
C ARG A 90 9.49 14.23 -12.74
N GLN A 91 10.81 14.28 -12.68
CA GLN A 91 11.58 15.40 -13.25
C GLN A 91 11.35 15.56 -14.75
N VAL A 92 11.36 14.46 -15.50
CA VAL A 92 11.07 14.49 -16.95
C VAL A 92 9.64 14.93 -17.21
N LEU A 93 8.68 14.51 -16.38
CA LEU A 93 7.29 14.95 -16.51
C LEU A 93 7.11 16.42 -16.18
N ASP A 94 7.79 16.96 -15.15
CA ASP A 94 7.77 18.38 -14.82
C ASP A 94 8.39 19.24 -15.93
N GLU A 95 9.44 18.74 -16.58
CA GLU A 95 10.05 19.40 -17.75
C GLU A 95 9.10 19.37 -18.97
N PHE A 96 8.33 18.30 -19.14
CA PHE A 96 7.42 18.14 -20.27
C PHE A 96 6.05 18.82 -20.07
N LEU A 97 5.62 18.95 -18.81
CA LEU A 97 4.33 19.51 -18.37
C LEU A 97 4.62 20.56 -17.30
N ASP A 98 4.83 21.81 -17.73
CA ASP A 98 5.00 22.93 -16.81
C ASP A 98 3.63 23.31 -16.22
N LEU A 99 3.33 22.68 -15.09
CA LEU A 99 2.06 22.75 -14.36
C LEU A 99 2.19 23.79 -13.24
N LYS A 100 1.49 24.92 -13.38
CA LYS A 100 1.59 26.06 -12.46
C LYS A 100 0.22 26.41 -11.91
N ALA A 101 0.09 26.47 -10.59
CA ALA A 101 -1.05 27.13 -9.95
C ALA A 101 -0.94 28.64 -10.22
N LEU A 102 -1.97 29.23 -10.81
CA LEU A 102 -2.06 30.68 -11.03
C LEU A 102 -2.62 31.37 -9.77
N ASP A 103 -3.62 30.74 -9.16
CA ASP A 103 -4.31 31.21 -7.97
C ASP A 103 -4.92 30.00 -7.21
N SER A 104 -5.79 30.27 -6.24
CA SER A 104 -6.45 29.26 -5.42
C SER A 104 -7.46 28.39 -6.17
N SER A 105 -7.76 28.65 -7.44
CA SER A 105 -8.83 27.97 -8.20
C SER A 105 -8.40 27.61 -9.63
N ASN A 106 -7.32 28.20 -10.15
CA ASN A 106 -6.92 28.07 -11.54
C ASN A 106 -5.52 27.48 -11.67
N VAL A 107 -5.40 26.52 -12.57
CA VAL A 107 -4.16 25.83 -12.89
C VAL A 107 -3.86 25.99 -14.37
N LEU A 108 -2.62 26.36 -14.69
CA LEU A 108 -2.10 26.43 -16.05
C LEU A 108 -1.20 25.24 -16.33
N LEU A 109 -1.52 24.50 -17.39
CA LEU A 109 -0.70 23.42 -17.93
C LEU A 109 -0.06 23.91 -19.22
N ARG A 110 1.25 24.18 -19.19
CA ARG A 110 2.02 24.59 -20.36
C ARG A 110 2.67 23.36 -21.00
N LEU A 111 2.31 23.13 -22.27
CA LEU A 111 2.86 22.06 -23.10
C LEU A 111 4.04 22.60 -23.92
N THR A 112 4.96 21.71 -24.31
CA THR A 112 6.16 22.02 -25.09
C THR A 112 5.89 22.73 -26.42
N ASP A 113 4.71 22.53 -27.02
CA ASP A 113 4.34 23.07 -28.34
C ASP A 113 3.85 24.53 -28.30
N ASN A 114 4.23 25.30 -27.27
CA ASN A 114 3.68 26.65 -27.00
C ASN A 114 2.15 26.67 -26.76
N LYS A 115 1.54 25.51 -26.56
CA LYS A 115 0.13 25.36 -26.22
C LYS A 115 0.00 25.38 -24.70
N SER A 116 -0.98 26.10 -24.19
CA SER A 116 -1.33 26.05 -22.78
C SER A 116 -2.80 25.70 -22.62
N LYS A 117 -3.12 24.95 -21.57
CA LYS A 117 -4.49 24.65 -21.16
C LYS A 117 -4.67 25.20 -19.75
N SER A 118 -5.72 25.99 -19.57
CA SER A 118 -6.12 26.44 -18.24
C SER A 118 -7.29 25.58 -17.76
N TYR A 119 -7.23 25.20 -16.49
CA TYR A 119 -8.26 24.44 -15.81
C TYR A 119 -8.70 25.22 -14.58
N SER A 120 -10.01 25.36 -14.42
CA SER A 120 -10.63 26.01 -13.27
C SER A 120 -11.27 24.95 -12.38
N PHE A 121 -11.05 25.07 -11.08
CA PHE A 121 -11.51 24.19 -10.02
C PHE A 121 -12.11 25.05 -8.91
N ASP A 122 -12.95 24.47 -8.07
CA ASP A 122 -13.45 25.17 -6.88
C ASP A 122 -12.29 25.65 -6.01
N LYS A 123 -11.30 24.77 -5.82
CA LYS A 123 -10.08 25.09 -5.08
C LYS A 123 -8.91 24.19 -5.48
N VAL A 124 -7.72 24.77 -5.49
CA VAL A 124 -6.42 24.14 -5.75
C VAL A 124 -5.65 24.15 -4.44
N PHE A 125 -5.29 22.97 -3.96
CA PHE A 125 -4.68 22.79 -2.64
C PHE A 125 -3.21 22.45 -2.75
N HIS A 126 -2.41 22.96 -1.82
CA HIS A 126 -1.14 22.30 -1.50
C HIS A 126 -1.42 20.99 -0.74
N PRO A 127 -0.50 20.00 -0.80
CA PRO A 127 -0.66 18.71 -0.11
C PRO A 127 -0.98 18.83 1.39
N ASP A 128 -0.50 19.89 2.03
CA ASP A 128 -0.69 20.13 3.47
C ASP A 128 -2.02 20.81 3.82
N GLU A 129 -2.71 21.41 2.86
CA GLU A 129 -3.95 22.19 3.07
C GLU A 129 -5.23 21.36 2.91
N VAL A 130 -5.14 20.21 2.23
CA VAL A 130 -6.28 19.34 1.93
C VAL A 130 -7.03 18.92 3.19
N PHE A 131 -6.31 18.73 4.30
CA PHE A 131 -6.92 18.26 5.54
C PHE A 131 -7.86 19.30 6.16
N SER A 132 -7.39 20.53 6.33
CA SER A 132 -8.17 21.61 6.95
C SER A 132 -9.46 21.92 6.18
N GLU A 133 -9.46 21.72 4.87
CA GLU A 133 -10.66 21.89 4.05
C GLU A 133 -11.69 20.78 4.25
N VAL A 134 -11.24 19.55 4.52
CA VAL A 134 -12.13 18.39 4.64
C VAL A 134 -12.75 18.30 6.04
N GLU A 135 -12.12 18.87 7.07
CA GLU A 135 -12.58 18.86 8.47
C GLU A 135 -14.09 19.21 8.65
N PRO A 136 -14.65 20.26 8.01
CA PRO A 136 -16.08 20.58 8.13
C PRO A 136 -17.00 19.49 7.56
N VAL A 137 -16.55 18.79 6.52
CA VAL A 137 -17.28 17.64 5.93
C VAL A 137 -17.28 16.46 6.90
N ILE A 138 -16.16 16.24 7.60
CA ILE A 138 -16.07 15.23 8.67
C ILE A 138 -17.06 15.57 9.79
N LYS A 139 -17.08 16.82 10.23
CA LYS A 139 -17.98 17.28 11.30
C LYS A 139 -19.46 17.09 10.93
N SER A 140 -19.82 17.44 9.69
CA SER A 140 -21.18 17.21 9.18
C SER A 140 -21.53 15.71 9.17
N ALA A 141 -20.55 14.84 8.91
CA ALA A 141 -20.76 13.40 8.97
C ALA A 141 -21.01 12.89 10.39
N LEU A 142 -20.35 13.48 11.39
CA LEU A 142 -20.58 13.20 12.82
C LEU A 142 -21.98 13.66 13.27
N ASP A 143 -22.46 14.76 12.70
CA ASP A 143 -23.81 15.29 12.96
C ASP A 143 -24.92 14.46 12.30
N GLY A 144 -24.58 13.33 11.66
CA GLY A 144 -25.54 12.37 11.09
C GLY A 144 -25.83 12.55 9.60
N TYR A 145 -25.07 13.39 8.89
CA TYR A 145 -25.20 13.53 7.44
C TYR A 145 -24.30 12.53 6.69
N ASN A 146 -24.77 12.03 5.56
CA ASN A 146 -23.93 11.17 4.71
C ASN A 146 -22.95 12.03 3.91
N ALA A 147 -21.65 11.83 4.11
CA ALA A 147 -20.59 12.46 3.32
C ALA A 147 -19.83 11.43 2.49
N CYS A 148 -19.35 11.82 1.31
CA CYS A 148 -18.54 10.97 0.45
C CYS A 148 -17.37 11.73 -0.15
N ILE A 149 -16.17 11.17 -0.05
CA ILE A 149 -14.93 11.75 -0.56
C ILE A 149 -14.31 10.78 -1.58
N PHE A 150 -14.06 11.27 -2.78
CA PHE A 150 -13.41 10.52 -3.85
C PHE A 150 -12.07 11.13 -4.22
N ALA A 151 -11.06 10.28 -4.45
CA ALA A 151 -9.80 10.68 -5.04
C ALA A 151 -9.70 10.10 -6.46
N TYR A 152 -9.51 10.96 -7.46
CA TYR A 152 -9.39 10.58 -8.87
C TYR A 152 -8.02 10.96 -9.45
N GLY A 153 -7.66 10.33 -10.57
CA GLY A 153 -6.38 10.55 -11.25
C GLY A 153 -5.73 9.25 -11.75
N GLN A 154 -4.64 9.36 -12.52
CA GLN A 154 -3.91 8.19 -13.00
C GLN A 154 -3.13 7.48 -11.87
N THR A 155 -2.71 6.23 -12.08
CA THR A 155 -1.88 5.51 -11.11
C THR A 155 -0.58 6.29 -10.85
N GLY A 156 -0.19 6.42 -9.57
CA GLY A 156 1.00 7.18 -9.16
C GLY A 156 0.77 8.66 -8.83
N THR A 157 -0.43 9.22 -8.99
CA THR A 157 -0.72 10.65 -8.66
C THR A 157 -1.05 10.92 -7.20
N GLY A 158 -0.85 9.94 -6.31
CA GLY A 158 -1.07 10.16 -4.88
C GLY A 158 -2.50 9.96 -4.37
N LYS A 159 -3.45 9.39 -5.14
CA LYS A 159 -4.80 9.06 -4.63
C LYS A 159 -4.79 8.31 -3.28
N THR A 160 -4.02 7.22 -3.19
CA THR A 160 -3.85 6.45 -1.95
C THR A 160 -3.09 7.24 -0.88
N PHE A 161 -2.17 8.10 -1.31
CA PHE A 161 -1.41 8.95 -0.41
C PHE A 161 -2.31 10.00 0.26
N THR A 162 -3.24 10.63 -0.46
CA THR A 162 -4.21 11.58 0.09
C THR A 162 -5.23 10.87 1.00
N MET A 163 -5.76 9.71 0.58
CA MET A 163 -6.82 9.02 1.32
C MET A 163 -6.33 8.28 2.56
N VAL A 164 -5.29 7.45 2.42
CA VAL A 164 -4.85 6.55 3.49
C VAL A 164 -3.66 7.16 4.23
N ARG A 165 -2.60 7.57 3.52
CA ARG A 165 -1.29 7.99 4.11
C ARG A 165 -0.81 7.02 5.23
N ASN A 166 0.25 7.32 5.99
CA ASN A 166 0.79 6.43 7.02
C ASN A 166 0.37 6.89 8.43
N ILE A 167 0.52 6.07 9.45
CA ILE A 167 0.12 6.37 10.84
C ILE A 167 0.81 7.64 11.39
N LEU A 168 2.07 7.89 10.99
CA LEU A 168 2.84 9.10 11.37
C LEU A 168 2.42 10.36 10.63
N TYR A 169 1.77 10.17 9.49
CA TYR A 169 1.41 11.20 8.54
C TYR A 169 -0.08 11.00 8.29
N HIS A 170 -0.92 11.53 9.16
CA HIS A 170 -2.37 11.36 9.10
C HIS A 170 -2.91 11.63 7.68
N GLY A 171 -3.48 10.60 7.04
CA GLY A 171 -4.29 10.74 5.82
C GLY A 171 -5.75 10.97 6.19
N LEU A 172 -6.60 11.24 5.21
CA LEU A 172 -8.01 11.55 5.46
C LEU A 172 -8.72 10.46 6.28
N ILE A 173 -8.44 9.17 6.01
CA ILE A 173 -9.05 8.04 6.73
C ILE A 173 -8.62 7.97 8.21
N TYR A 174 -7.32 8.07 8.49
CA TYR A 174 -6.84 8.03 9.89
C TYR A 174 -7.28 9.26 10.68
N THR A 175 -7.46 10.40 10.02
CA THR A 175 -7.96 11.59 10.71
C THR A 175 -9.43 11.48 11.01
N PHE A 176 -10.24 10.94 10.10
CA PHE A 176 -11.63 10.56 10.39
C PHE A 176 -11.72 9.66 11.63
N SER A 177 -10.87 8.63 11.71
CA SER A 177 -10.83 7.75 12.88
C SER A 177 -10.45 8.49 14.17
N GLY A 178 -9.50 9.43 14.11
CA GLY A 178 -9.08 10.21 15.28
C GLY A 178 -10.16 11.15 15.79
N VAL A 179 -10.92 11.79 14.89
CA VAL A 179 -12.01 12.71 15.25
C VAL A 179 -13.23 11.96 15.80
N ILE A 180 -13.57 10.77 15.26
CA ILE A 180 -14.68 9.94 15.79
C ILE A 180 -14.39 9.42 17.21
N THR A 181 -13.11 9.20 17.55
CA THR A 181 -12.71 8.58 18.82
C THR A 181 -12.45 9.61 19.94
N SER A 182 -12.34 10.91 19.63
CA SER A 182 -12.22 11.99 20.63
C SER A 182 -13.58 12.48 21.12
#